data_AF-Q01ZB5-F1
#
_entry.id   AF-Q01ZB5-F1
#
_cell.length_a   1.000
_cell.length_b   1.000
_cell.length_c   1.000
_cell.angle_alpha   90.00
_cell.angle_beta   90.00
_cell.angle_gamma   90.00
#
_symmetry.space_group_name_H-M   'P 1'
#
loop_
_entity.id
_entity.type
_entity.pdbx_description
1 polymer ?
#
loop_
_entity_poly.entity_id
_entity_poly.type
_entity_poly.pdbx_seq_one_letter_code
_entity_poly.pdbx_strand_id
1 'polypeptide(L)' 'MGTAARNQESVFIDWEQLDSTKGLTVLRVPVPGGWLVYASNSYHQHGGMTFYPDPDHLWDGGSMVRK' A
#
# COMPACT_ATOMS: atom_id res chain seq x y z
N MET A 1 -5.33 -40.24 12.78
CA MET A 1 -4.54 -39.03 13.11
C MET A 1 -4.71 -38.05 11.96
N GLY A 2 -5.51 -37.00 12.14
CA GLY A 2 -5.76 -36.00 11.10
C GLY A 2 -4.75 -34.87 11.22
N THR A 3 -3.95 -34.64 10.19
CA THR A 3 -3.15 -33.41 10.05
C THR A 3 -4.09 -32.30 9.60
N ALA A 4 -4.47 -31.39 10.50
CA ALA A 4 -5.20 -30.19 10.13
C ALA A 4 -4.30 -29.32 9.24
N ALA A 5 -4.73 -29.06 8.01
CA ALA A 5 -4.09 -28.10 7.13
C ALA A 5 -4.16 -26.73 7.81
N ARG A 6 -2.99 -26.11 8.07
CA ARG A 6 -2.90 -24.74 8.55
C ARG A 6 -3.55 -23.84 7.49
N ASN A 7 -4.67 -23.23 7.80
CA ASN A 7 -5.28 -22.21 6.96
C ASN A 7 -4.29 -21.02 6.92
N GLN A 8 -3.51 -20.91 5.84
CA GLN A 8 -2.63 -19.77 5.64
C GLN A 8 -3.50 -18.61 5.16
N GLU A 9 -3.99 -17.80 6.08
CA GLU A 9 -4.59 -16.53 5.71
C GLU A 9 -3.51 -15.65 5.09
N SER A 10 -3.72 -15.30 3.82
CA SER A 10 -2.82 -14.45 3.07
C SER A 10 -2.95 -13.01 3.57
N VAL A 11 -1.85 -12.50 4.13
CA VAL A 11 -1.70 -11.10 4.54
C VAL A 11 -1.53 -10.24 3.30
N PHE A 12 -2.52 -9.41 2.99
CA PHE A 12 -2.45 -8.43 1.91
C PHE A 12 -2.19 -7.03 2.45
N ILE A 13 -1.50 -6.22 1.64
CA ILE A 13 -1.34 -4.78 1.88
C ILE A 13 -2.52 -4.08 1.22
N ASP A 14 -3.25 -3.28 2.00
CA ASP A 14 -4.38 -2.50 1.49
C ASP A 14 -3.88 -1.14 0.98
N TRP A 15 -3.93 -0.94 -0.34
CA TRP A 15 -3.45 0.26 -1.00
C TRP A 15 -4.63 1.21 -1.27
N GLU A 16 -4.50 2.45 -0.84
CA GLU A 16 -5.44 3.53 -1.17
C GLU A 16 -5.04 4.17 -2.51
N GLN A 17 -5.98 4.26 -3.44
CA GLN A 17 -5.76 4.99 -4.70
C GLN A 17 -5.97 6.49 -4.50
N LEU A 18 -5.02 7.29 -4.98
CA LEU A 18 -5.10 8.74 -5.00
C LEU A 18 -5.64 9.26 -6.33
N ASP A 19 -6.42 10.34 -6.26
CA ASP A 19 -6.82 11.08 -7.46
C ASP A 19 -5.60 11.68 -8.15
N SER A 20 -5.46 11.43 -9.45
CA SER A 20 -4.37 11.93 -10.26
C SER A 20 -4.83 12.26 -11.68
N THR A 21 -3.98 12.98 -12.42
CA THR A 21 -4.26 13.32 -13.82
C THR A 21 -4.36 12.05 -14.69
N LYS A 22 -5.17 12.11 -15.76
CA LYS A 22 -5.47 10.96 -16.62
C LYS A 22 -4.21 10.21 -17.07
N GLY A 23 -4.23 8.88 -16.92
CA GLY A 23 -3.17 7.97 -17.36
C GLY A 23 -2.04 7.75 -16.34
N LEU A 24 -2.18 8.30 -15.14
CA LEU A 24 -1.35 7.98 -13.99
C LEU A 24 -2.17 7.18 -12.97
N THR A 25 -1.61 6.10 -12.47
CA THR A 25 -2.13 5.38 -11.29
C THR A 25 -1.21 5.74 -10.14
N VAL A 26 -1.76 6.31 -9.07
CA VAL A 26 -1.03 6.61 -7.83
C VAL A 26 -1.72 5.87 -6.69
N LEU A 27 -0.95 5.07 -5.97
CA LEU A 27 -1.38 4.33 -4.79
C LEU A 27 -0.54 4.76 -3.59
N ARG A 28 -1.13 4.78 -2.41
CA ARG A 28 -0.41 4.94 -1.14
C ARG A 28 -0.84 3.90 -0.12
N VAL A 29 0.05 3.59 0.81
CA VAL A 29 -0.27 2.82 2.00
C VAL A 29 0.40 3.48 3.21
N PRO A 30 -0.30 3.58 4.36
CA PRO A 30 0.32 4.07 5.58
C PRO A 30 1.40 3.09 6.07
N VAL A 31 2.57 3.62 6.43
CA VAL A 31 3.69 2.87 6.99
C VAL A 31 4.27 3.63 8.18
N PRO A 32 5.08 3.00 9.03
CA PRO A 32 5.72 3.72 10.13
C PRO A 32 6.49 4.97 9.69
N GLY A 33 6.04 6.12 10.20
CA GLY A 33 6.63 7.43 9.94
C GLY A 33 6.24 8.09 8.62
N GLY A 34 5.31 7.53 7.85
CA GLY A 34 4.95 8.11 6.57
C GLY A 34 4.02 7.29 5.70
N TRP A 35 4.17 7.50 4.40
CA TRP A 35 3.44 6.83 3.35
C TRP A 35 4.42 6.19 2.38
N LEU A 36 4.14 4.95 1.98
CA LEU A 36 4.77 4.36 0.82
C LEU A 36 3.89 4.69 -0.39
N VAL A 37 4.43 5.40 -1.36
CA VAL A 37 3.70 5.87 -2.54
C VAL A 37 4.22 5.15 -3.77
N TYR A 38 3.32 4.52 -4.51
CA TYR A 38 3.58 3.91 -5.81
C TYR A 38 2.93 4.76 -6.90
N ALA A 39 3.66 5.04 -7.97
CA ALA A 39 3.14 5.74 -9.13
C ALA A 39 3.54 5.02 -10.42
N SER A 40 2.58 4.75 -11.29
CA SER A 40 2.83 4.16 -12.60
C SER A 40 2.02 4.84 -13.67
N ASN A 41 2.58 5.00 -14.86
CA ASN A 41 1.82 5.50 -16.00
C ASN A 41 1.34 4.34 -16.88
N SER A 42 0.19 4.51 -17.53
CA SER A 42 -0.42 3.46 -18.36
C SER A 42 0.19 3.37 -19.77
N TYR A 43 0.99 4.36 -20.18
CA TYR A 43 1.52 4.53 -21.55
C TYR A 43 2.88 3.88 -21.78
N HIS A 44 3.71 3.87 -20.74
CA HIS A 44 5.04 3.33 -20.66
C HIS A 44 5.01 2.49 -19.39
N GLN A 45 5.21 1.18 -19.48
CA GLN A 45 5.10 0.21 -18.37
C GLN A 45 6.17 0.42 -17.28
N HIS A 46 6.30 1.64 -16.80
CA HIS A 46 7.27 2.13 -15.84
C HIS A 46 6.49 2.58 -14.60
N GLY A 47 6.88 2.01 -13.47
CA GLY A 47 6.41 2.40 -12.15
C GLY A 47 7.59 2.81 -11.28
N GLY A 48 7.34 3.75 -10.38
CA GLY A 48 8.27 4.16 -9.34
C GLY A 48 7.61 4.04 -7.97
N MET A 49 8.43 3.86 -6.95
CA MET A 49 7.99 3.84 -5.57
C MET A 49 8.88 4.77 -4.74
N THR A 50 8.27 5.54 -3.85
CA THR A 50 8.99 6.46 -2.97
C THR A 50 8.38 6.45 -1.57
N PHE A 51 9.23 6.66 -0.57
CA PHE A 51 8.78 6.99 0.78
C PHE A 51 8.47 8.49 0.85
N TYR A 52 7.30 8.82 1.38
CA TYR A 52 6.90 10.19 1.67
C TYR A 52 6.73 10.33 3.19
N PRO A 53 7.57 11.13 3.88
CA PRO A 53 7.45 11.28 5.33
C PRO A 53 6.10 11.91 5.68
N ASP A 54 5.60 11.61 6.87
CA ASP A 54 4.41 12.25 7.42
C ASP A 54 4.84 13.38 8.38
N PRO A 55 5.04 14.61 7.89
CA PRO A 55 5.57 15.71 8.70
C PRO A 55 4.62 16.15 9.81
N ASP A 56 3.33 15.94 9.62
CA ASP A 56 2.29 16.31 10.58
C ASP A 56 1.99 15.17 11.56
N HIS A 57 2.68 14.03 11.43
CA HIS A 57 2.55 12.83 12.28
C HIS A 57 1.07 12.39 12.43
N LEU A 58 0.29 12.55 11.36
CA LEU A 58 -1.11 12.10 11.30
C LEU A 58 -1.24 10.56 11.24
N TRP A 59 -0.13 9.86 11.01
CA TRP A 59 -0.05 8.41 11.06
C TRP A 59 -0.22 7.91 12.50
N ASP A 60 -1.34 7.26 12.76
CA ASP A 60 -1.78 6.78 14.07
C ASP A 60 -1.26 5.37 14.44
N GLY A 61 -0.34 4.81 13.63
CA GLY A 61 0.22 3.49 13.88
C GLY A 61 -0.45 2.34 13.13
N GLY A 62 -1.52 2.59 12.37
CA GLY A 62 -2.24 1.54 11.65
C GLY A 62 -1.68 1.27 10.26
N SER A 63 -0.95 0.16 10.06
CA SER A 63 -1.06 -0.57 8.78
C SER A 63 -2.00 -1.76 9.04
N MET A 64 -3.31 -1.50 9.03
CA MET A 64 -4.27 -2.57 9.27
C MET A 64 -4.25 -3.56 8.10
N VAL A 65 -3.70 -4.74 8.34
CA VAL A 65 -4.07 -5.93 7.58
C VAL A 65 -5.57 -6.15 7.82
N ARG A 66 -6.36 -6.29 6.75
CA ARG A 66 -7.81 -6.53 6.87
C ARG A 66 -8.03 -7.86 7.59
N LYS A 67 -8.78 -7.84 8.71
CA LYS A 67 -9.28 -9.03 9.41
C LYS A 67 -10.35 -9.75 8.59
#